data_AF-A0A975TZE3-F1
#
_entry.id   AF-A0A975TZE3-F1
#
_cell.length_a   1.000
_cell.length_b   1.000
_cell.length_c   1.000
_cell.angle_alpha   90.00
_cell.angle_beta   90.00
_cell.angle_gamma   90.00
#
_symmetry.space_group_name_H-M   'P 1'
#
loop_
_entity.id
_entity.type
_entity.pdbx_description
1 polymer ?
#
loop_
_entity_poly.entity_id
_entity_poly.type
_entity_poly.pdbx_seq_one_letter_code
_entity_poly.pdbx_strand_id
1 'polypeptide(L)'
;MAQIDQDAFKGPHWTPALIEDLAAGRESGAVGSVMVSESARARVWLITMQPGDRLPFHTHVLDYFWVATTPGRARSRYADGTVAEVDYDIGTTRHFTFKQGESMTHDLENIGDTVLCFTTVEYLDSPNAPLC
;
A
#
# COMPACT_ATOMS: atom_id res chain seq x y z
N MET A 1 8.01 19.21 8.63
CA MET A 1 8.00 17.78 9.02
C MET A 1 6.94 17.64 10.10
N ALA A 2 5.84 16.94 9.82
CA ALA A 2 4.89 16.61 10.87
C ALA A 2 5.63 15.74 11.89
N GLN A 3 5.64 16.17 13.15
CA GLN A 3 6.25 15.42 14.24
C GLN A 3 5.40 14.17 14.44
N ILE A 4 5.90 13.03 13.98
CA ILE A 4 5.19 11.77 14.14
C ILE A 4 5.18 11.44 15.63
N ASP A 5 4.00 11.27 16.19
CA ASP A 5 3.83 10.86 17.57
C ASP A 5 4.46 9.46 17.74
N GLN A 6 5.52 9.37 18.52
CA GLN A 6 6.22 8.10 18.77
C GLN A 6 5.31 7.10 19.49
N ASP A 7 4.23 7.57 20.13
CA ASP A 7 3.27 6.72 20.79
C ASP A 7 2.36 5.97 19.81
N ALA A 8 2.23 6.47 18.57
CA ALA A 8 1.42 5.86 17.52
C ALA A 8 1.94 4.48 17.09
N PHE A 9 3.22 4.16 17.35
CA PHE A 9 3.86 2.91 16.94
C PHE A 9 4.14 1.93 18.09
N LYS A 10 3.45 2.06 19.24
CA LYS A 10 3.69 1.23 20.43
C LYS A 10 2.90 -0.10 20.47
N GLY A 11 2.11 -0.40 19.44
CA GLY A 11 1.25 -1.60 19.38
C GLY A 11 1.98 -2.89 19.01
N PRO A 12 1.34 -4.07 19.20
CA PRO A 12 1.96 -5.39 18.97
C PRO A 12 2.32 -5.67 17.51
N HIS A 13 1.82 -4.84 16.58
CA HIS A 13 2.08 -4.97 15.16
C HIS A 13 3.28 -4.15 14.69
N TRP A 14 3.89 -3.35 15.56
CA TRP A 14 5.04 -2.52 15.24
C TRP A 14 6.32 -3.11 15.82
N THR A 15 7.39 -3.05 15.05
CA THR A 15 8.74 -3.43 15.48
C THR A 15 9.71 -2.32 15.08
N PRO A 16 10.89 -2.20 15.74
CA PRO A 16 11.89 -1.23 15.33
C PRO A 16 12.27 -1.34 13.85
N ALA A 17 12.36 -2.56 13.32
CA ALA A 17 12.64 -2.81 11.90
C ALA A 17 11.52 -2.30 10.97
N LEU A 18 10.25 -2.41 11.37
CA LEU A 18 9.14 -1.86 10.60
C LEU A 18 9.11 -0.33 10.62
N ILE A 19 9.54 0.30 11.72
CA ILE A 19 9.64 1.76 11.82
C ILE A 19 10.79 2.28 10.92
N GLU A 20 11.89 1.54 10.84
CA GLU A 20 12.98 1.83 9.90
C GLU A 20 12.53 1.64 8.45
N ASP A 21 11.85 0.53 8.13
CA ASP A 21 11.28 0.26 6.81
C ASP A 21 10.29 1.35 6.37
N LEU A 22 9.45 1.85 7.30
CA LEU A 22 8.53 2.95 7.05
C LEU A 22 9.25 4.23 6.59
N ALA A 23 10.43 4.53 7.12
CA ALA A 23 11.19 5.71 6.70
C ALA A 23 11.64 5.60 5.25
N ALA A 24 12.07 4.42 4.80
CA ALA A 24 12.42 4.17 3.40
C ALA A 24 11.18 4.16 2.50
N GLY A 25 10.07 3.57 2.97
CA GLY A 25 8.83 3.45 2.20
C GLY A 25 8.14 4.76 1.86
N ARG A 26 8.45 5.85 2.57
CA ARG A 26 7.96 7.21 2.26
C ARG A 26 8.39 7.72 0.90
N GLU A 27 9.52 7.24 0.41
CA GLU A 27 10.10 7.65 -0.88
C GLU A 27 9.86 6.61 -1.98
N SER A 28 9.26 5.45 -1.67
CA SER A 28 9.05 4.36 -2.62
C SER A 28 7.71 4.47 -3.33
N GLY A 29 7.73 4.59 -4.66
CA GLY A 29 6.55 4.51 -5.53
C GLY A 29 6.17 3.10 -5.97
N ALA A 30 6.81 2.06 -5.44
CA ALA A 30 6.57 0.67 -5.80
C ALA A 30 5.31 0.11 -5.12
N VAL A 31 4.13 0.56 -5.58
CA VAL A 31 2.82 0.23 -4.99
C VAL A 31 2.32 -1.19 -5.31
N GLY A 32 3.17 -2.02 -5.90
CA GLY A 32 2.95 -3.44 -6.08
C GLY A 32 4.26 -4.19 -6.33
N SER A 33 4.20 -5.52 -6.33
CA SER A 33 5.37 -6.39 -6.50
C SER A 33 5.97 -6.35 -7.90
N VAL A 34 5.13 -6.15 -8.94
CA VAL A 34 5.54 -6.12 -10.34
C VAL A 34 4.71 -5.08 -11.08
N MET A 35 5.36 -4.16 -11.79
CA MET A 35 4.68 -3.31 -12.77
C MET A 35 4.51 -4.10 -14.07
N VAL A 36 3.26 -4.28 -14.49
CA VAL A 36 2.92 -5.11 -15.67
C VAL A 36 2.55 -4.30 -16.90
N SER A 37 2.21 -3.03 -16.72
CA SER A 37 1.94 -2.13 -17.84
C SER A 37 2.17 -0.68 -17.41
N GLU A 38 2.70 0.11 -18.34
CA GLU A 38 2.79 1.57 -18.22
C GLU A 38 2.43 2.19 -19.57
N SER A 39 1.67 3.29 -19.52
CA SER A 39 1.22 4.03 -20.70
C SER A 39 1.24 5.53 -20.40
N ALA A 40 0.82 6.36 -21.36
CA ALA A 40 0.66 7.80 -21.10
C ALA A 40 -0.48 8.14 -20.11
N ARG A 41 -1.35 7.19 -19.77
CA ARG A 41 -2.53 7.43 -18.91
C ARG A 41 -2.45 6.78 -17.53
N ALA A 42 -1.77 5.64 -17.43
CA ALA A 42 -1.82 4.84 -16.23
C ALA A 42 -0.62 3.89 -16.08
N ARG A 43 -0.33 3.55 -14.83
CA ARG A 43 0.53 2.43 -14.42
C ARG A 43 -0.33 1.31 -13.85
N VAL A 44 -0.01 0.06 -14.17
CA VAL A 44 -0.69 -1.13 -13.67
C VAL A 44 0.30 -2.01 -12.94
N TRP A 45 -0.03 -2.34 -11.70
CA TRP A 45 0.78 -3.15 -10.80
C TRP A 45 0.04 -4.41 -10.37
N LEU A 46 0.80 -5.48 -10.15
CA LEU A 46 0.32 -6.70 -9.52
C LEU A 46 0.98 -6.90 -8.16
N ILE A 47 0.18 -7.37 -7.22
CA ILE A 47 0.62 -7.91 -5.93
C ILE A 47 0.25 -9.38 -5.91
N THR A 48 1.18 -10.25 -5.53
CA THR A 48 0.92 -11.66 -5.20
C THR A 48 1.69 -11.99 -3.94
N MET A 49 0.96 -12.40 -2.90
CA MET A 49 1.52 -12.67 -1.58
C MET A 49 1.08 -14.05 -1.11
N GLN A 50 2.04 -14.93 -0.82
CA GLN A 50 1.78 -16.16 -0.07
C GLN A 50 1.33 -15.84 1.36
N PRO A 51 0.72 -16.79 2.09
CA PRO A 51 0.50 -16.64 3.53
C PRO A 51 1.78 -16.23 4.27
N GLY A 52 1.74 -15.11 5.00
CA GLY A 52 2.87 -14.53 5.71
C GLY A 52 3.77 -13.59 4.88
N ASP A 53 3.57 -13.50 3.56
CA ASP A 53 4.28 -12.51 2.74
C ASP A 53 3.79 -11.09 3.04
N ARG A 54 4.67 -10.13 2.80
CA ARG A 54 4.40 -8.71 2.98
C ARG A 54 4.94 -7.90 1.81
N LEU A 55 4.10 -7.02 1.27
CA LEU A 55 4.56 -5.89 0.47
C LEU A 55 5.08 -4.81 1.44
N PRO A 56 6.38 -4.42 1.35
CA PRO A 56 6.98 -3.42 2.23
C PRO A 56 6.26 -2.07 2.20
N PHE A 57 6.62 -1.18 3.12
CA PHE A 57 6.08 0.18 3.11
C PHE A 57 6.32 0.85 1.75
N HIS A 58 5.27 1.41 1.19
CA HIS A 58 5.28 2.14 -0.08
C HIS A 58 4.31 3.31 0.02
N THR A 59 4.45 4.27 -0.90
CA THR A 59 3.69 5.52 -0.85
C THR A 59 2.90 5.75 -2.12
N HIS A 60 1.60 5.94 -1.93
CA HIS A 60 0.70 6.43 -2.97
C HIS A 60 0.71 7.95 -2.96
N VAL A 61 0.97 8.54 -4.13
CA VAL A 61 0.83 9.99 -4.40
C VAL A 61 -0.16 10.27 -5.54
N LEU A 62 -0.50 9.25 -6.33
CA LEU A 62 -1.41 9.34 -7.46
C LEU A 62 -2.80 8.84 -7.09
N ASP A 63 -3.83 9.38 -7.73
CA ASP A 63 -5.17 8.80 -7.73
C ASP A 63 -5.08 7.38 -8.27
N TYR A 64 -5.77 6.45 -7.61
CA TYR A 64 -5.67 5.05 -7.96
C TYR A 64 -6.89 4.27 -7.49
N PHE A 65 -7.01 3.07 -8.02
CA PHE A 65 -7.84 2.04 -7.42
C PHE A 65 -7.10 0.72 -7.40
N TRP A 66 -7.58 -0.19 -6.57
CA TRP A 66 -7.17 -1.58 -6.61
C TRP A 66 -8.39 -2.49 -6.58
N VAL A 67 -8.21 -3.69 -7.13
CA VAL A 67 -9.18 -4.79 -7.03
C VAL A 67 -8.49 -6.02 -6.45
N ALA A 68 -9.12 -6.65 -5.46
CA ALA A 68 -8.74 -7.97 -4.97
C ALA A 68 -9.13 -9.01 -6.03
N THR A 69 -8.14 -9.74 -6.54
CA THR A 69 -8.32 -10.77 -7.59
C THR A 69 -8.40 -12.18 -7.03
N THR A 70 -8.13 -12.33 -5.74
CA THR A 70 -8.43 -13.52 -4.93
C THR A 70 -9.07 -13.08 -3.60
N PRO A 71 -9.84 -13.95 -2.93
CA PRO A 71 -10.24 -13.70 -1.56
C PRO A 71 -9.06 -13.91 -0.61
N GLY A 72 -9.11 -13.33 0.59
CA GLY A 72 -8.11 -13.54 1.62
C GLY A 72 -8.17 -12.51 2.74
N ARG A 73 -7.21 -12.55 3.67
CA ARG A 73 -7.15 -11.64 4.83
C ARG A 73 -5.81 -10.92 4.86
N ALA A 74 -5.83 -9.60 5.00
CA ALA A 74 -4.61 -8.81 5.10
C ALA A 74 -4.59 -7.89 6.31
N ARG A 75 -3.38 -7.48 6.69
CA ARG A 75 -3.11 -6.40 7.63
C ARG A 75 -2.35 -5.28 6.93
N SER A 76 -2.78 -4.05 7.13
CA SER A 76 -2.05 -2.85 6.71
C SER A 76 -1.69 -2.00 7.92
N ARG A 77 -0.46 -1.53 7.96
CA ARG A 77 0.05 -0.54 8.92
C ARG A 77 0.29 0.76 8.17
N TYR A 78 -0.18 1.87 8.72
CA TYR A 78 -0.12 3.18 8.09
C TYR A 78 0.91 4.10 8.75
N ALA A 79 1.40 5.08 7.99
CA ALA A 79 2.37 6.07 8.46
C ALA A 79 1.92 6.93 9.66
N ASP A 80 0.63 6.93 9.99
CA ASP A 80 0.03 7.61 11.14
C ASP A 80 -0.08 6.69 12.38
N GLY A 81 0.42 5.45 12.29
CA GLY A 81 0.36 4.43 13.33
C GLY A 81 -0.88 3.55 13.30
N THR A 82 -1.88 3.89 12.48
CA THR A 82 -3.10 3.10 12.32
C THR A 82 -2.75 1.69 11.81
N VAL A 83 -3.46 0.68 12.32
CA VAL A 83 -3.39 -0.70 11.84
C VAL A 83 -4.80 -1.17 11.49
N ALA A 84 -4.98 -1.71 10.30
CA ALA A 84 -6.25 -2.26 9.84
C ALA A 84 -6.07 -3.72 9.42
N GLU A 85 -7.01 -4.58 9.82
CA GLU A 85 -7.15 -5.92 9.29
C GLU A 85 -8.45 -6.03 8.49
N VAL A 86 -8.38 -6.63 7.31
CA VAL A 86 -9.51 -6.69 6.38
C VAL A 86 -9.58 -8.08 5.76
N ASP A 87 -10.80 -8.63 5.74
CA ASP A 87 -11.15 -9.78 4.92
C ASP A 87 -11.65 -9.28 3.55
N TYR A 88 -11.13 -9.85 2.48
CA TYR A 88 -11.44 -9.48 1.10
C TYR A 88 -12.19 -10.62 0.41
N ASP A 89 -13.26 -10.25 -0.29
CA ASP A 89 -13.86 -11.09 -1.32
C ASP A 89 -13.24 -10.77 -2.69
N ILE A 90 -13.27 -11.75 -3.61
CA ILE A 90 -12.89 -11.50 -5.00
C ILE A 90 -13.74 -10.37 -5.59
N GLY A 91 -13.09 -9.40 -6.23
CA GLY A 91 -13.72 -8.21 -6.79
C GLY A 91 -13.86 -7.05 -5.81
N THR A 92 -13.52 -7.22 -4.52
CA THR A 92 -13.48 -6.09 -3.57
C THR A 92 -12.59 -4.99 -4.17
N THR A 93 -13.12 -3.77 -4.25
CA THR A 93 -12.48 -2.64 -4.94
C THR A 93 -12.55 -1.40 -4.08
N ARG A 94 -11.47 -0.63 -4.00
CA ARG A 94 -11.47 0.70 -3.38
C ARG A 94 -10.79 1.73 -4.29
N HIS A 95 -11.30 2.94 -4.22
CA HIS A 95 -10.82 4.09 -4.97
C HIS A 95 -10.27 5.13 -4.00
N PHE A 96 -9.17 5.77 -4.40
CA PHE A 96 -8.51 6.81 -3.62
C PHE A 96 -8.15 7.97 -4.53
N THR A 97 -8.23 9.17 -3.98
CA THR A 97 -7.87 10.42 -4.65
C THR A 97 -6.99 11.26 -3.73
N PHE A 98 -5.98 11.94 -4.29
CA PHE A 98 -5.05 12.79 -3.57
C PHE A 98 -5.07 14.20 -4.13
N LYS A 99 -5.08 15.20 -3.24
CA LYS A 99 -4.77 16.58 -3.63
C LYS A 99 -3.26 16.75 -3.81
N GLN A 100 -2.87 17.86 -4.42
CA GLN A 100 -1.47 18.22 -4.56
C GLN A 100 -0.77 18.25 -3.18
N GLY A 101 0.32 17.49 -3.04
CA GLY A 101 1.09 17.35 -1.80
C GLY A 101 0.53 16.32 -0.81
N GLU A 102 -0.64 15.73 -1.04
CA GLU A 102 -1.15 14.63 -0.23
C GLU A 102 -0.52 13.29 -0.64
N SER A 103 -0.36 12.39 0.33
CA SER A 103 0.18 11.05 0.11
C SER A 103 -0.32 10.08 1.19
N MET A 104 -0.21 8.78 0.92
CA MET A 104 -0.51 7.72 1.88
C MET A 104 0.58 6.68 1.84
N THR A 105 1.31 6.52 2.95
CA THR A 105 2.32 5.47 3.12
C THR A 105 1.76 4.36 4.00
N HIS A 106 1.86 3.11 3.53
CA HIS A 106 1.42 1.92 4.25
C HIS A 106 2.15 0.67 3.77
N ASP A 107 2.10 -0.39 4.57
CA ASP A 107 2.47 -1.75 4.16
C ASP A 107 1.23 -2.62 3.93
N LEU A 108 1.43 -3.83 3.42
CA LEU A 108 0.37 -4.82 3.28
C LEU A 108 0.91 -6.23 3.51
N GLU A 109 0.41 -6.89 4.54
CA GLU A 109 0.81 -8.24 4.96
C GLU A 109 -0.34 -9.22 4.76
N ASN A 110 -0.09 -10.35 4.12
CA ASN A 110 -1.04 -11.44 4.06
C ASN A 110 -1.04 -12.23 5.38
N ILE A 111 -2.09 -12.06 6.18
CA ILE A 111 -2.26 -12.74 7.47
C ILE A 111 -3.24 -13.91 7.40
N GLY A 112 -3.72 -14.23 6.20
CA GLY A 112 -4.58 -15.38 5.93
C GLY A 112 -3.78 -16.65 5.62
N ASP A 113 -4.48 -17.65 5.11
CA ASP A 113 -3.98 -18.99 4.75
C ASP A 113 -4.05 -19.28 3.23
N THR A 114 -4.44 -18.29 2.44
CA THR A 114 -4.56 -18.37 0.97
C THR A 114 -3.65 -17.36 0.29
N VAL A 115 -3.36 -17.57 -1.01
CA VAL A 115 -2.60 -16.61 -1.82
C VAL A 115 -3.46 -15.37 -2.05
N LEU A 116 -2.96 -14.21 -1.63
CA LEU A 116 -3.66 -12.94 -1.74
C LEU A 116 -3.10 -12.12 -2.91
N CYS A 117 -3.95 -11.74 -3.85
CA CYS A 117 -3.59 -11.05 -5.07
C CYS A 117 -4.40 -9.77 -5.28
N PHE A 118 -3.72 -8.70 -5.68
CA PHE A 118 -4.36 -7.43 -6.06
C PHE A 118 -3.85 -6.97 -7.43
N THR A 119 -4.73 -6.30 -8.17
CA THR A 119 -4.34 -5.47 -9.32
C THR A 119 -4.59 -4.01 -8.94
N THR A 120 -3.55 -3.18 -9.06
CA THR A 120 -3.59 -1.76 -8.76
C THR A 120 -3.41 -0.96 -10.05
N VAL A 121 -4.24 0.06 -10.26
CA VAL A 121 -4.12 0.98 -11.40
C VAL A 121 -3.99 2.39 -10.86
N GLU A 122 -2.87 3.04 -11.16
CA GLU A 122 -2.62 4.44 -10.83
C GLU A 122 -2.80 5.32 -12.07
N TYR A 123 -3.42 6.47 -11.90
CA TYR A 123 -3.70 7.42 -12.96
C TYR A 123 -2.61 8.49 -13.05
N LEU A 124 -2.02 8.67 -14.23
CA LEU A 124 -0.91 9.61 -14.44
C LEU A 124 -1.36 11.06 -14.65
N ASP A 125 -2.66 11.31 -14.75
CA ASP A 125 -3.28 12.65 -14.77
C ASP A 125 -3.64 13.16 -13.36
N SER A 126 -3.06 12.56 -12.32
CA SER A 126 -3.21 12.99 -10.93
C SER A 126 -2.55 14.35 -10.63
N PRO A 127 -2.93 15.03 -9.53
CA PRO A 127 -2.30 16.30 -9.14
C PRO A 127 -0.81 16.22 -8.77
N ASN A 128 -0.32 15.04 -8.39
CA ASN A 128 1.10 14.80 -8.07
C ASN A 128 1.82 14.05 -9.20
N ALA A 129 3.13 14.20 -9.28
CA ALA A 129 3.97 13.37 -10.15
C ALA A 129 4.22 11.99 -9.50
N PRO A 130 4.43 10.91 -10.28
CA PRO A 130 4.78 9.60 -9.74
C PRO A 130 6.09 9.64 -8.94
N LEU A 131 6.14 8.86 -7.86
CA LEU A 131 7.40 8.51 -7.20
C LEU A 131 8.15 7.43 -7.98
N CYS A 132 9.47 7.40 -7.79
CA CYS A 132 10.41 6.44 -8.37
C CYS A 132 10.32 5.06 -7.70
#